data_AF-A0A644Z3D6-F1
#
_entry.id   AF-A0A644Z3D6-F1
#
_cell.length_a   1.000
_cell.length_b   1.000
_cell.length_c   1.000
_cell.angle_alpha   90.00
_cell.angle_beta   90.00
_cell.angle_gamma   90.00
#
_symmetry.space_group_name_H-M   'P 1'
#
loop_
_entity.id
_entity.type
_entity.pdbx_description
1 polymer ?
#
loop_
_entity_poly.entity_id
_entity_poly.type
_entity_poly.pdbx_seq_one_letter_code
_entity_poly.pdbx_strand_id
1 'polypeptide(L)'
;MQPLWLLRKIDHVTDAQFSVAHGLSLGAHRIPPGKSWQSEEVVFNPSILSLMDKVTFDVHPDYEKLLTGNAASRPARIEIKARGQVFVGEARYPRGSPSPDPSTTLSTDELIDKYRDNAQGVISASQIDASLRLLTQLESVDDFSEVMSVLRVGQPKVATKPTAVAA
;
A
#
# COMPACT_ATOMS: atom_id res chain seq x y z
N MET A 1 25.21 13.83 0.06
CA MET A 1 23.80 13.73 -0.34
C MET A 1 23.23 12.49 0.32
N GLN A 2 22.22 12.63 1.20
CA GLN A 2 21.58 11.48 1.85
C GLN A 2 20.52 10.89 0.90
N PRO A 3 20.41 9.56 0.79
CA PRO A 3 19.33 8.94 0.02
C PRO A 3 17.96 9.36 0.53
N LEU A 4 17.02 9.64 -0.38
CA LEU A 4 15.68 10.13 -0.03
C LEU A 4 14.94 9.20 0.94
N TRP A 5 15.09 7.88 0.80
CA TRP A 5 14.42 6.87 1.62
C TRP A 5 14.86 6.83 3.11
N LEU A 6 15.92 7.56 3.47
CA LEU A 6 16.37 7.77 4.85
C LEU A 6 15.79 9.05 5.46
N LEU A 7 14.72 9.61 4.89
CA LEU A 7 14.08 10.82 5.41
C LEU A 7 13.60 10.60 6.85
N ARG A 8 13.92 11.56 7.71
CA ARG A 8 13.62 11.52 9.16
C ARG A 8 12.59 12.55 9.59
N LYS A 9 12.37 13.58 8.78
CA LYS A 9 11.42 14.65 9.05
C LYS A 9 10.22 14.47 8.12
N ILE A 10 9.03 14.38 8.71
CA ILE A 10 7.76 14.18 8.00
C ILE A 10 6.94 15.45 8.20
N ASP A 11 7.01 16.37 7.25
CA ASP A 11 6.24 17.62 7.27
C ASP A 11 4.98 17.50 6.39
N HIS A 12 5.06 16.67 5.34
CA HIS A 12 3.97 16.38 4.41
C HIS A 12 3.71 14.88 4.33
N VAL A 13 2.47 14.51 3.97
CA VAL A 13 2.06 13.09 3.78
C VAL A 13 3.01 12.35 2.83
N THR A 14 3.44 13.02 1.75
CA THR A 14 4.34 12.45 0.75
C THR A 14 5.72 12.11 1.29
N ASP A 15 6.17 12.76 2.36
CA ASP A 15 7.47 12.49 2.99
C ASP A 15 7.53 11.08 3.55
N ALA A 16 6.40 10.58 4.06
CA ALA A 16 6.29 9.22 4.62
C ALA A 16 6.60 8.13 3.59
N GLN A 17 6.33 8.37 2.30
CA GLN A 17 6.63 7.42 1.22
C GLN A 17 8.13 7.16 1.06
N PHE A 18 8.95 8.13 1.47
CA PHE A 18 10.40 8.10 1.39
C PHE A 18 11.04 7.96 2.78
N SER A 19 10.34 7.40 3.76
CA SER A 19 10.95 7.11 5.07
C SER A 19 10.82 5.65 5.41
N VAL A 20 11.94 4.91 5.31
CA VAL A 20 11.99 3.50 5.73
C VAL A 20 11.61 3.35 7.21
N ALA A 21 11.99 4.31 8.04
CA ALA A 21 11.69 4.29 9.46
C ALA A 21 10.20 4.50 9.74
N HIS A 22 9.54 5.38 9.00
CA HIS A 22 8.10 5.56 9.09
C HIS A 22 7.37 4.29 8.64
N GLY A 23 7.72 3.74 7.48
CA GLY A 23 7.13 2.50 6.95
C GLY A 23 7.29 1.30 7.91
N LEU A 24 8.48 1.12 8.51
CA LEU A 24 8.69 0.08 9.53
C LEU A 24 7.83 0.31 10.79
N SER A 25 7.62 1.57 11.16
CA SER A 25 6.79 1.94 12.31
C SER A 25 5.30 1.64 12.05
N LEU A 26 4.81 1.87 10.83
CA LEU A 26 3.47 1.45 10.40
C LEU A 26 3.30 -0.07 10.50
N GLY A 27 4.29 -0.82 9.99
CA GLY A 27 4.30 -2.28 10.07
C GLY A 27 4.28 -2.80 11.52
N ALA A 28 5.04 -2.17 12.41
CA ALA A 28 5.06 -2.52 13.83
C ALA A 28 3.73 -2.19 14.56
N HIS A 29 3.02 -1.15 14.13
CA HIS A 29 1.65 -0.84 14.59
C HIS A 29 0.59 -1.75 13.97
N ARG A 30 0.98 -2.66 13.07
CA ARG A 30 0.10 -3.61 12.37
C ARG A 30 -1.01 -2.90 11.59
N ILE A 31 -0.74 -1.69 11.09
CA ILE A 31 -1.66 -1.02 10.17
C ILE A 31 -1.65 -1.83 8.87
N PRO A 32 -2.79 -2.36 8.40
CA PRO A 32 -2.82 -3.15 7.17
C PRO A 32 -2.25 -2.34 5.99
N PRO A 33 -1.33 -2.90 5.18
CA PRO A 33 -0.82 -2.21 3.99
C PRO A 33 -1.95 -1.83 3.05
N GLY A 34 -2.08 -0.55 2.75
CA GLY A 34 -3.16 -0.02 1.93
C GLY A 34 -3.10 1.50 1.83
N LYS A 35 -4.12 2.12 1.21
CA LYS A 35 -4.14 3.57 1.00
C LYS A 35 -4.16 4.38 2.30
N SER A 36 -4.63 3.78 3.40
CA SER A 36 -4.65 4.39 4.73
C SER A 36 -3.26 4.75 5.24
N TRP A 37 -2.20 4.11 4.75
CA TRP A 37 -0.81 4.46 5.07
C TRP A 37 -0.43 5.89 4.62
N GLN A 38 -1.24 6.51 3.77
CA GLN A 38 -1.10 7.88 3.30
C GLN A 38 -2.20 8.82 3.84
N SER A 39 -3.02 8.40 4.80
CA SER A 39 -3.94 9.33 5.46
C SER A 39 -3.17 10.22 6.44
N GLU A 40 -3.58 11.48 6.60
CA GLU A 40 -2.96 12.38 7.58
C GLU A 40 -3.03 11.82 9.01
N GLU A 41 -4.15 11.19 9.36
CA GLU A 41 -4.36 10.55 10.67
C GLU A 41 -3.30 9.47 10.96
N VAL A 42 -2.94 8.66 9.97
CA VAL A 42 -1.94 7.60 10.13
C VAL A 42 -0.52 8.18 10.03
N VAL A 43 -0.26 9.04 9.05
CA VAL A 43 1.08 9.58 8.81
C VAL A 43 1.58 10.39 10.00
N PHE A 44 0.73 11.26 10.55
CA PHE A 44 1.10 12.16 11.65
C PHE A 44 0.74 11.60 13.04
N ASN A 45 0.39 10.32 13.13
CA ASN A 45 0.09 9.69 14.40
C ASN A 45 1.30 9.76 15.36
N PRO A 46 1.17 10.35 16.56
CA PRO A 46 2.31 10.52 17.48
C PRO A 46 2.98 9.21 17.90
N SER A 47 2.24 8.10 17.99
CA SER A 47 2.79 6.79 18.34
C SER A 47 3.67 6.22 17.23
N ILE A 48 3.27 6.43 15.97
CA ILE A 48 4.04 6.03 14.79
C ILE A 48 5.32 6.85 14.70
N LEU A 49 5.23 8.17 14.85
CA LEU A 49 6.40 9.06 14.84
C LEU A 49 7.37 8.76 16.00
N SER A 50 6.86 8.48 17.19
CA SER A 50 7.71 8.10 18.33
C SER A 50 8.43 6.77 18.14
N LEU A 51 7.82 5.80 17.44
CA LEU A 51 8.50 4.55 17.11
C LEU A 51 9.53 4.76 16.00
N MET A 52 9.24 5.61 15.03
CA MET A 52 10.16 5.99 13.95
C MET A 52 11.50 6.48 14.52
N ASP A 53 11.48 7.25 15.62
CA ASP A 53 12.67 7.74 16.35
C ASP A 53 13.59 6.65 16.90
N LYS A 54 13.09 5.43 17.04
CA LYS A 54 13.88 4.29 17.53
C LYS A 54 14.47 3.44 16.41
N VAL A 55 14.05 3.68 15.17
CA VAL A 55 14.53 2.91 14.01
C VAL A 55 15.90 3.42 13.59
N THR A 56 16.85 2.49 13.55
CA THR A 56 18.17 2.68 12.93
C THR A 56 18.24 1.83 11.67
N PHE A 57 19.08 2.25 10.73
CA PHE A 57 19.25 1.58 9.45
C PHE A 57 20.74 1.34 9.19
N ASP A 58 21.07 0.16 8.67
CA ASP A 58 22.41 -0.18 8.21
C ASP A 58 22.33 -0.98 6.91
N VAL A 59 23.40 -0.94 6.12
CA VAL A 59 23.48 -1.67 4.85
C VAL A 59 23.63 -3.16 5.13
N HIS A 60 22.81 -3.98 4.48
CA HIS A 60 22.93 -5.42 4.59
C HIS A 60 24.30 -5.87 4.04
N PRO A 61 25.10 -6.66 4.78
CA PRO A 61 26.48 -6.99 4.40
C PRO A 61 26.56 -7.71 3.04
N ASP A 62 25.58 -8.56 2.73
CA ASP A 62 25.49 -9.26 1.45
C ASP A 62 24.63 -8.56 0.39
N TYR A 63 24.23 -7.29 0.59
CA TYR A 63 23.26 -6.61 -0.28
C TYR A 63 23.66 -6.66 -1.76
N GLU A 64 24.87 -6.20 -2.08
CA GLU A 64 25.39 -6.14 -3.45
C GLU A 64 25.51 -7.54 -4.07
N LYS A 65 26.13 -8.47 -3.33
CA LYS A 65 26.30 -9.86 -3.77
C LYS A 65 24.97 -10.51 -4.13
N LEU A 66 23.94 -10.36 -3.27
CA LEU A 66 22.63 -10.96 -3.48
C LEU A 66 21.86 -10.30 -4.62
N LEU A 67 21.98 -8.97 -4.77
CA LEU A 67 21.38 -8.20 -5.86
C LEU A 67 22.01 -8.54 -7.22
N THR A 68 23.34 -8.62 -7.30
CA THR A 68 24.04 -9.01 -8.53
C THR A 68 23.74 -10.45 -8.93
N GLY A 69 23.59 -11.36 -7.95
CA GLY A 69 23.23 -12.75 -8.21
C GLY A 69 21.78 -12.94 -8.67
N ASN A 70 20.87 -12.02 -8.32
CA ASN A 70 19.50 -12.01 -8.82
C ASN A 70 18.90 -10.59 -8.70
N ALA A 71 18.51 -10.01 -9.83
CA ALA A 71 17.99 -8.64 -9.88
C ALA A 71 16.69 -8.41 -9.08
N ALA A 72 15.93 -9.46 -8.74
CA ALA A 72 14.76 -9.38 -7.87
C ALA A 72 15.10 -9.39 -6.37
N SER A 73 16.35 -9.71 -6.00
CA SER A 73 16.79 -9.79 -4.61
C SER A 73 16.85 -8.39 -3.98
N ARG A 74 16.17 -8.20 -2.86
CA ARG A 74 16.23 -7.00 -2.00
C ARG A 74 16.29 -7.49 -0.55
N PRO A 75 17.44 -7.97 -0.08
CA PRO A 75 17.55 -8.55 1.25
C PRO A 75 17.29 -7.49 2.32
N ALA A 76 16.41 -7.82 3.25
CA ALA A 76 16.07 -6.99 4.39
C ALA A 76 16.07 -7.85 5.65
N ARG A 77 16.85 -7.40 6.64
CA ARG A 77 16.93 -8.02 7.96
C ARG A 77 16.49 -7.00 9.01
N ILE A 78 15.60 -7.41 9.90
CA ILE A 78 15.04 -6.57 10.96
C ILE A 78 15.41 -7.20 12.29
N GLU A 79 15.96 -6.40 13.19
CA GLU A 79 16.15 -6.75 14.59
C GLU A 79 15.26 -5.87 15.46
N ILE A 80 14.54 -6.49 16.40
CA ILE A 80 13.71 -5.79 17.39
C ILE A 80 14.24 -6.12 18.78
N LYS A 81 14.67 -5.09 19.51
CA LYS A 81 15.10 -5.21 20.91
C LYS A 81 13.97 -4.76 21.82
N ALA A 82 13.38 -5.69 22.56
CA ALA A 82 12.25 -5.40 23.44
C ALA A 82 12.26 -6.29 24.69
N ARG A 83 12.01 -5.70 25.86
CA ARG A 83 11.89 -6.43 27.15
C ARG A 83 13.10 -7.35 27.44
N GLY A 84 14.31 -6.89 27.13
CA GLY A 84 15.54 -7.66 27.31
C GLY A 84 15.75 -8.81 26.30
N GLN A 85 14.89 -8.95 25.29
CA GLN A 85 14.98 -9.94 24.24
C GLN A 85 15.30 -9.30 22.88
N VAL A 86 15.88 -10.09 21.98
CA VAL A 86 16.12 -9.71 20.59
C VAL A 86 15.36 -10.66 19.68
N PHE A 87 14.48 -10.10 18.86
CA PHE A 87 13.77 -10.82 17.80
C PHE A 87 14.43 -10.47 16.47
N VAL A 88 14.62 -11.47 15.61
CA VAL A 88 15.26 -11.30 14.31
C VAL A 88 14.37 -11.92 13.24
N GLY A 89 14.15 -11.18 12.16
CA GLY A 89 13.48 -11.66 10.96
C GLY A 89 14.23 -11.20 9.71
N GLU A 90 14.21 -12.01 8.66
CA GLU A 90 14.88 -11.70 7.40
C GLU A 90 14.03 -12.16 6.22
N ALA A 91 14.02 -11.36 5.16
CA ALA A 91 13.38 -11.68 3.89
C ALA A 91 14.27 -11.24 2.74
N ARG A 92 14.35 -12.08 1.70
CA ARG A 92 15.20 -11.82 0.52
C ARG A 92 14.45 -11.14 -0.63
N TYR A 93 13.19 -11.50 -0.80
CA TYR A 93 12.39 -11.11 -1.95
C TYR A 93 11.17 -10.31 -1.46
N PRO A 94 10.94 -9.08 -1.95
CA PRO A 94 9.76 -8.32 -1.60
C PRO A 94 8.51 -9.01 -2.12
N ARG A 95 7.50 -9.10 -1.26
CA ARG A 95 6.18 -9.59 -1.63
C ARG A 95 5.54 -8.71 -2.71
N GLY A 96 4.97 -9.34 -3.74
CA GLY A 96 4.36 -8.71 -4.91
C GLY A 96 5.29 -8.49 -6.09
N SER A 97 6.58 -8.79 -5.97
CA SER A 97 7.52 -8.75 -7.09
C SER A 97 7.73 -10.15 -7.67
N PRO A 98 7.81 -10.32 -9.00
CA PRO A 98 8.23 -11.59 -9.58
C PRO A 98 9.59 -12.01 -9.02
N SER A 99 9.66 -13.20 -8.41
CA SER A 99 10.89 -13.72 -7.82
C SER A 99 10.92 -15.25 -7.88
N PRO A 100 12.07 -15.90 -7.63
CA PRO A 100 12.14 -17.35 -7.52
C PRO A 100 11.38 -17.93 -6.31
N ASP A 101 11.01 -17.09 -5.35
CA ASP A 101 10.25 -17.51 -4.17
C ASP A 101 8.74 -17.37 -4.44
N PRO A 102 8.02 -18.49 -4.62
CA PRO A 102 6.59 -18.43 -4.93
C PRO A 102 5.76 -17.82 -3.80
N SER A 103 6.23 -17.83 -2.55
CA SER A 103 5.51 -17.23 -1.41
C SER A 103 5.41 -15.71 -1.50
N THR A 104 6.22 -15.09 -2.34
CA THR A 104 6.18 -13.65 -2.61
C THR A 104 5.19 -13.26 -3.68
N THR A 105 4.63 -14.22 -4.43
CA THR A 105 3.63 -13.93 -5.46
C THR A 105 2.28 -13.65 -4.78
N LEU A 106 1.60 -12.58 -5.21
CA LEU A 106 0.24 -12.31 -4.76
C LEU A 106 -0.74 -13.23 -5.50
N SER A 107 -1.65 -13.86 -4.77
CA SER A 107 -2.75 -14.59 -5.40
C SER A 107 -3.74 -13.62 -6.05
N THR A 108 -4.60 -14.15 -6.93
CA THR A 108 -5.70 -13.36 -7.51
C THR A 108 -6.62 -12.80 -6.42
N ASP A 109 -6.94 -13.59 -5.39
CA ASP A 109 -7.80 -13.15 -4.28
C ASP A 109 -7.18 -11.97 -3.53
N GLU A 110 -5.87 -12.00 -3.31
CA GLU A 110 -5.16 -10.91 -2.62
C GLU A 110 -5.09 -9.63 -3.47
N LEU A 111 -5.00 -9.77 -4.79
CA LEU A 111 -5.11 -8.64 -5.71
C LEU A 111 -6.53 -8.08 -5.75
N ILE A 112 -7.55 -8.93 -5.66
CA ILE A 112 -8.96 -8.53 -5.55
C ILE A 112 -9.17 -7.75 -4.25
N ASP A 113 -8.70 -8.25 -3.12
CA ASP A 113 -8.82 -7.56 -1.82
C ASP A 113 -8.11 -6.20 -1.83
N LYS A 114 -6.89 -6.16 -2.39
CA LYS A 114 -6.16 -4.90 -2.60
C LYS A 114 -6.94 -3.93 -3.49
N TYR A 115 -7.58 -4.41 -4.56
CA TYR A 115 -8.40 -3.59 -5.43
C TYR A 115 -9.60 -3.00 -4.68
N ARG A 116 -10.32 -3.83 -3.91
CA ARG A 116 -11.47 -3.41 -3.10
C ARG A 116 -11.09 -2.32 -2.10
N ASP A 117 -10.00 -2.51 -1.35
CA ASP A 117 -9.50 -1.52 -0.39
C ASP A 117 -9.21 -0.18 -1.09
N ASN A 118 -8.52 -0.21 -2.23
CA ASN A 118 -8.19 1.02 -2.96
C ASN A 118 -9.43 1.71 -3.53
N ALA A 119 -10.37 0.97 -4.11
CA ALA A 119 -11.57 1.50 -4.76
C ALA A 119 -12.66 1.98 -3.78
N GLN A 120 -12.67 1.46 -2.55
CA GLN A 120 -13.67 1.83 -1.53
C GLN A 120 -13.70 3.35 -1.29
N GLY A 121 -14.89 3.95 -1.38
CA GLY A 121 -15.04 5.40 -1.21
C GLY A 121 -14.63 6.25 -2.41
N VAL A 122 -14.11 5.64 -3.49
CA VAL A 122 -13.86 6.29 -4.79
C VAL A 122 -15.01 5.98 -5.75
N ILE A 123 -15.43 4.72 -5.81
CA ILE A 123 -16.59 4.23 -6.58
C ILE A 123 -17.54 3.45 -5.66
N SER A 124 -18.78 3.25 -6.11
CA SER A 124 -19.78 2.51 -5.33
C SER A 124 -19.45 1.01 -5.23
N ALA A 125 -19.96 0.33 -4.20
CA ALA A 125 -19.74 -1.10 -4.02
C ALA A 125 -20.18 -1.93 -5.24
N SER A 126 -21.31 -1.58 -5.87
CA SER A 126 -21.77 -2.24 -7.09
C SER A 126 -20.84 -2.01 -8.29
N GLN A 127 -20.22 -0.83 -8.40
CA GLN A 127 -19.19 -0.57 -9.40
C GLN A 127 -17.90 -1.36 -9.13
N ILE A 128 -17.51 -1.53 -7.87
CA ILE A 128 -16.37 -2.37 -7.47
C ILE A 128 -16.62 -3.82 -7.92
N ASP A 129 -17.80 -4.38 -7.62
CA ASP A 129 -18.13 -5.75 -8.02
C ASP A 129 -18.23 -5.92 -9.54
N ALA A 130 -18.88 -4.97 -10.22
CA ALA A 130 -19.01 -5.00 -11.68
C ALA A 130 -17.66 -4.89 -12.39
N SER A 131 -16.78 -3.98 -11.93
CA SER A 131 -15.44 -3.82 -12.49
C SER A 131 -14.56 -5.03 -12.24
N LEU A 132 -14.59 -5.64 -11.06
CA LEU A 132 -13.86 -6.87 -10.77
C LEU A 132 -14.27 -8.02 -11.70
N ARG A 133 -15.58 -8.19 -11.94
CA ARG A 133 -16.07 -9.21 -12.88
C ARG A 133 -15.53 -8.99 -14.30
N LEU A 134 -15.56 -7.76 -14.79
CA LEU A 134 -15.08 -7.43 -16.14
C LEU A 134 -13.55 -7.54 -16.26
N LEU A 135 -12.80 -7.05 -15.27
CA LEU A 135 -11.33 -7.05 -15.28
C LEU A 135 -10.73 -8.46 -15.13
N THR A 136 -11.41 -9.36 -14.42
CA THR A 136 -10.94 -10.75 -14.25
C THR A 136 -11.28 -11.66 -15.43
N GLN A 137 -12.12 -11.19 -16.36
CA GLN A 137 -12.51 -11.89 -17.59
C GLN A 137 -12.35 -10.97 -18.80
N LEU A 138 -11.31 -10.14 -18.80
CA LEU A 138 -11.14 -9.05 -19.76
C LEU A 138 -11.07 -9.57 -21.21
N GLU A 139 -10.53 -10.77 -21.42
CA GLU A 139 -10.47 -11.44 -22.72
C GLU A 139 -11.85 -11.77 -23.31
N SER A 140 -12.90 -11.76 -22.49
CA SER A 140 -14.29 -12.01 -22.88
C SER A 140 -15.11 -10.73 -23.03
N VAL A 141 -14.49 -9.55 -22.93
CA VAL A 141 -15.16 -8.26 -23.07
C VAL A 141 -15.13 -7.82 -24.54
N ASP A 142 -16.30 -7.76 -25.16
CA ASP A 142 -16.44 -7.36 -26.58
C ASP A 142 -16.32 -5.83 -26.75
N ASP A 143 -16.89 -5.05 -25.83
CA ASP A 143 -16.84 -3.59 -25.83
C ASP A 143 -16.15 -3.06 -24.56
N PHE A 144 -14.95 -2.53 -24.73
CA PHE A 144 -14.17 -1.96 -23.64
C PHE A 144 -14.82 -0.71 -23.02
N SER A 145 -15.79 -0.08 -23.70
CA SER A 145 -16.57 1.03 -23.14
C SER A 145 -17.33 0.62 -21.86
N GLU A 146 -17.72 -0.66 -21.74
CA GLU A 146 -18.38 -1.19 -20.55
C GLU A 146 -17.46 -1.13 -19.32
N VAL A 147 -16.18 -1.48 -19.48
CA VAL A 147 -15.16 -1.40 -18.42
C VAL A 147 -14.99 0.06 -17.98
N MET A 148 -14.85 0.97 -18.94
CA MET A 148 -14.67 2.39 -18.66
C MET A 148 -15.90 2.99 -17.97
N SER A 149 -17.10 2.55 -18.34
CA SER A 149 -18.36 3.02 -17.77
C SER A 149 -18.46 2.69 -16.28
N VAL A 150 -18.12 1.45 -15.88
CA VAL A 150 -18.19 1.03 -14.47
C VAL A 150 -17.12 1.69 -13.59
N LEU A 151 -15.96 2.07 -14.16
CA LEU A 151 -14.86 2.73 -13.44
C LEU A 151 -15.06 4.25 -13.26
N ARG A 152 -16.14 4.82 -13.79
CA ARG A 152 -16.39 6.26 -13.71
C ARG A 152 -16.63 6.72 -12.27
N VAL A 153 -15.87 7.72 -11.83
CA VAL A 153 -16.04 8.39 -10.53
C VAL A 153 -17.21 9.36 -10.61
N GLY A 154 -18.32 9.00 -9.97
CA GLY A 154 -19.48 9.86 -9.71
C GLY A 154 -20.36 10.24 -10.91
N GLN A 155 -21.67 10.23 -10.68
CA GLN A 155 -22.32 11.54 -10.61
C GLN A 155 -22.63 11.83 -9.15
N PRO A 156 -22.43 13.06 -8.65
CA PRO A 156 -23.03 13.47 -7.40
C PRO A 156 -24.54 13.29 -7.51
N LYS A 157 -25.20 12.76 -6.46
CA LYS A 157 -26.65 12.89 -6.33
C LYS A 157 -26.96 14.38 -6.37
N VAL A 158 -27.48 14.87 -7.50
CA VAL A 158 -28.09 16.20 -7.54
C VAL A 158 -29.23 16.14 -6.53
N ALA A 159 -29.12 16.93 -5.46
CA ALA A 159 -30.26 17.17 -4.58
C ALA A 159 -31.36 17.77 -5.47
N THR A 160 -32.43 17.00 -5.70
CA THR A 160 -33.66 17.53 -6.28
C THR A 160 -34.12 18.67 -5.36
N LYS A 161 -34.00 19.92 -5.83
CA LYS A 161 -34.64 21.05 -5.17
C LYS A 161 -36.13 20.70 -4.99
N PRO A 162 -36.74 20.98 -3.83
CA PRO A 162 -38.17 20.81 -3.67
C PRO A 162 -38.86 21.64 -4.75
N THR A 163 -39.70 21.00 -5.55
CA THR A 163 -40.62 21.69 -6.44
C THR A 163 -41.50 22.57 -5.56
N ALA A 164 -41.36 23.89 -5.66
CA ALA A 164 -42.30 24.81 -5.05
C ALA A 164 -43.67 24.53 -5.65
N VAL A 165 -44.57 23.98 -4.84
CA VAL A 165 -45.99 23.88 -5.19
C VAL A 165 -46.53 25.29 -5.07
N ALA A 166 -46.86 25.89 -6.23
CA ALA A 166 -47.65 27.10 -6.28
C ALA A 166 -49.13 26.71 -6.08
N ALA A 167 -49.73 27.22 -5.01
CA ALA A 167 -51.16 27.41 -4.83
C ALA A 167 -51.37 28.67 -4.00
#